data_AF-A0A2G7SRV4-F1
#
_entry.id   AF-A0A2G7SRV4-F1
#
_cell.length_a   1.000
_cell.length_b   1.000
_cell.length_c   1.000
_cell.angle_alpha   90.00
_cell.angle_beta   90.00
_cell.angle_gamma   90.00
#
_symmetry.space_group_name_H-M   'P 1'
#
loop_
_entity.id
_entity.type
_entity.pdbx_description
1 polymer ?
#
loop_
_entity_poly.entity_id
_entity_poly.type
_entity_poly.pdbx_seq_one_letter_code
_entity_poly.pdbx_strand_id
1 'polypeptide(L)'
;MSLNMHPKPIAARAGSSTLVNSLALAGLLAATLALSACGKNEEVEAKAAPAAAAAQEQDPMEVRVTAEMAPNFAVKPVAQAQIALLQEVSGRIEANERQVTRIGAAATGRVTEVLVEVGDRVRAGQVLARVASPELTTAQLAYLRAHSAATLA
;
A
#
# COMPACT_ATOMS: atom_id res chain seq x y z
N MET A 1 7.73 24.58 17.37
CA MET A 1 6.30 24.35 17.70
C MET A 1 5.96 22.96 17.24
N SER A 2 5.60 22.13 18.21
CA SER A 2 5.44 20.68 18.11
C SER A 2 4.05 20.28 17.57
N LEU A 3 3.91 18.97 17.29
CA LEU A 3 2.65 18.16 17.22
C LEU A 3 1.93 18.22 15.85
N ASN A 4 1.45 17.16 15.20
CA ASN A 4 1.12 15.80 15.65
C ASN A 4 0.95 14.87 14.44
N MET A 5 1.67 13.74 14.37
CA MET A 5 1.27 12.57 13.57
C MET A 5 0.47 11.62 14.48
N HIS A 6 -0.81 11.43 14.17
CA HIS A 6 -1.65 10.43 14.81
C HIS A 6 -1.56 9.10 14.05
N PRO A 7 -1.21 7.97 14.69
CA PRO A 7 -1.56 6.66 14.18
C PRO A 7 -2.97 6.27 14.66
N LYS A 8 -3.85 5.89 13.74
CA LYS A 8 -5.14 5.23 14.04
C LYS A 8 -4.90 3.75 14.35
N PRO A 9 -5.48 3.18 15.42
CA PRO A 9 -5.41 1.74 15.67
C PRO A 9 -6.40 0.98 14.79
N ILE A 10 -5.91 -0.07 14.13
CA ILE A 10 -6.72 -1.04 13.38
C ILE A 10 -7.29 -2.04 14.39
N ALA A 11 -8.62 -2.05 14.46
CA ALA A 11 -9.40 -2.89 15.36
C ALA A 11 -9.30 -4.38 14.99
N ALA A 12 -9.02 -5.19 16.00
CA ALA A 12 -9.13 -6.64 15.98
C ALA A 12 -10.58 -7.08 15.79
N ARG A 13 -10.80 -8.17 15.05
CA ARG A 13 -12.09 -8.86 15.03
C ARG A 13 -11.86 -10.37 15.19
N ALA A 14 -12.23 -10.86 16.37
CA ALA A 14 -12.38 -12.26 16.70
C ALA A 14 -13.75 -12.77 16.21
N GLY A 15 -13.81 -14.01 15.74
CA GLY A 15 -15.04 -14.77 15.49
C GLY A 15 -14.66 -16.25 15.43
N SER A 16 -14.85 -17.01 16.51
CA SER A 16 -16.07 -17.76 16.86
C SER A 16 -16.32 -18.97 15.96
N SER A 17 -15.65 -20.10 16.26
CA SER A 17 -15.99 -21.41 15.70
C SER A 17 -15.64 -22.52 16.68
N THR A 18 -16.42 -22.66 17.76
CA THR A 18 -16.25 -23.75 18.74
C THR A 18 -17.56 -24.41 19.19
N LEU A 19 -18.68 -24.19 18.50
CA LEU A 19 -19.99 -24.70 18.96
C LEU A 19 -20.54 -25.90 18.18
N VAL A 20 -19.85 -26.42 17.17
CA VAL A 20 -20.36 -27.54 16.34
C VAL A 20 -19.73 -28.89 16.70
N ASN A 21 -18.65 -28.92 17.48
CA ASN A 21 -17.87 -30.15 17.73
C ASN A 21 -18.26 -30.92 19.00
N SER A 22 -19.21 -30.42 19.80
CA SER A 22 -19.66 -31.06 21.05
C SER A 22 -20.74 -32.13 20.87
N LEU A 23 -21.42 -32.18 19.72
CA LEU A 23 -22.46 -33.17 19.44
C LEU A 23 -21.92 -34.52 18.92
N ALA A 24 -20.67 -34.56 18.46
CA ALA A 24 -20.03 -35.79 17.94
C ALA A 24 -19.41 -36.68 19.03
N LEU A 25 -19.19 -36.13 20.23
CA LEU A 25 -18.50 -36.83 21.32
C LEU A 25 -19.41 -37.77 22.14
N ALA A 26 -20.73 -37.58 22.07
CA ALA A 26 -21.70 -38.42 22.80
C ALA A 26 -22.04 -39.73 22.06
N GLY A 27 -21.87 -39.78 20.73
CA GLY A 27 -22.14 -41.00 19.94
C GLY A 27 -21.03 -42.03 20.00
N LEU A 28 -19.78 -41.60 20.22
CA LEU A 28 -18.61 -42.49 20.20
C LEU A 28 -18.41 -43.25 21.53
N LEU A 29 -18.94 -42.73 22.64
CA LEU A 29 -18.78 -43.33 23.97
C LEU A 29 -19.70 -44.53 24.21
N ALA A 30 -20.79 -44.68 23.46
CA ALA A 30 -21.69 -45.83 23.56
C ALA A 30 -21.18 -47.08 22.81
N ALA A 31 -20.25 -46.90 21.87
CA ALA A 31 -19.69 -47.99 21.06
C ALA A 31 -18.51 -48.72 21.74
N THR A 32 -17.90 -48.14 22.78
CA THR A 32 -16.72 -48.72 23.46
C THR A 32 -17.08 -49.65 24.63
N LEU A 33 -18.31 -49.61 25.15
CA LEU A 33 -18.76 -50.51 26.22
C LEU A 33 -19.16 -51.91 25.73
N ALA A 34 -19.36 -52.11 24.42
CA ALA A 34 -19.77 -53.40 23.86
C ALA A 34 -18.61 -54.35 23.51
N LEU A 35 -17.34 -53.91 23.60
CA LEU A 35 -16.17 -54.72 23.22
C LEU A 35 -15.35 -55.26 24.41
N SER A 36 -15.65 -54.89 25.66
CA SER A 36 -14.89 -55.33 26.84
C SER A 36 -15.42 -56.62 27.49
N ALA A 37 -16.22 -57.42 26.79
CA ALA A 37 -16.80 -58.65 27.32
C ALA A 37 -16.69 -59.81 26.33
N CYS A 38 -15.47 -60.33 26.09
CA CYS A 38 -15.23 -61.76 25.83
C CYS A 38 -13.73 -62.12 25.67
N GLY A 39 -13.26 -63.10 26.47
CA GLY A 39 -12.02 -63.88 26.26
C GLY A 39 -10.90 -63.58 27.27
N LYS A 40 -10.90 -64.09 28.50
CA LYS A 40 -10.59 -65.47 28.98
C LYS A 40 -9.08 -65.80 29.03
N ASN A 41 -8.57 -65.77 30.27
CA ASN A 41 -7.53 -66.58 30.92
C ASN A 41 -6.26 -66.97 30.14
N GLU A 42 -5.10 -66.50 30.60
CA GLU A 42 -4.16 -67.29 31.41
C GLU A 42 -2.99 -66.42 31.91
N GLU A 43 -2.75 -66.48 33.23
CA GLU A 43 -1.58 -65.93 33.90
C GLU A 43 -0.40 -66.88 33.69
N VAL A 44 0.70 -66.38 33.11
CA VAL A 44 2.03 -66.96 33.32
C VAL A 44 3.01 -65.81 33.53
N GLU A 45 3.26 -65.52 34.81
CA GLU A 45 4.45 -64.81 35.24
C GLU A 45 5.68 -65.68 35.03
N ALA A 46 6.68 -65.19 34.31
CA ALA A 46 8.06 -65.61 34.51
C ALA A 46 9.06 -64.53 34.05
N LYS A 47 9.61 -63.85 35.08
CA LYS A 47 11.02 -63.45 35.20
C LYS A 47 11.46 -62.09 34.59
N ALA A 48 11.61 -61.12 35.50
CA ALA A 48 12.46 -59.94 35.33
C ALA A 48 13.93 -60.25 35.65
N ALA A 49 14.87 -59.71 34.86
CA ALA A 49 16.14 -59.04 35.26
C ALA A 49 16.84 -58.46 33.98
N PRO A 50 17.80 -57.52 34.06
CA PRO A 50 17.69 -56.22 33.38
C PRO A 50 18.75 -55.97 32.28
N ALA A 51 18.62 -54.79 31.65
CA ALA A 51 19.63 -54.05 30.89
C ALA A 51 20.06 -54.60 29.51
N ALA A 52 19.52 -53.96 28.47
CA ALA A 52 20.33 -53.50 27.36
C ALA A 52 19.69 -52.22 26.83
N ALA A 53 20.47 -51.14 26.79
CA ALA A 53 20.11 -49.92 26.11
C ALA A 53 19.69 -50.29 24.67
N ALA A 54 18.41 -50.12 24.37
CA ALA A 54 17.94 -50.13 23.00
C ALA A 54 18.64 -48.94 22.31
N ALA A 55 19.67 -49.25 21.52
CA ALA A 55 20.17 -48.34 20.52
C ALA A 55 18.96 -47.97 19.66
N GLN A 56 18.42 -46.77 19.89
CA GLN A 56 17.38 -46.22 19.06
C GLN A 56 18.01 -45.99 17.70
N GLU A 57 17.56 -46.79 16.74
CA GLU A 57 17.75 -46.57 15.31
C GLU A 57 17.38 -45.11 15.03
N GLN A 58 18.39 -44.28 14.82
CA GLN A 58 18.21 -42.85 14.64
C GLN A 58 17.59 -42.65 13.27
N ASP A 59 16.37 -42.11 13.24
CA ASP A 59 15.74 -41.68 12.00
C ASP A 59 16.69 -40.69 11.31
N PRO A 60 17.12 -40.95 10.06
CA PRO A 60 18.01 -40.05 9.31
C PRO A 60 17.49 -38.62 9.16
N MET A 61 16.19 -38.38 9.41
CA MET A 61 15.56 -37.06 9.37
C MET A 61 15.50 -36.34 10.73
N GLU A 62 15.88 -36.99 11.84
CA GLU A 62 15.88 -36.40 13.18
C GLU A 62 17.32 -36.18 13.69
N VAL A 63 17.71 -34.91 13.80
CA VAL A 63 19.01 -34.53 14.38
C VAL A 63 18.81 -34.14 15.83
N ARG A 64 19.37 -34.93 16.75
CA ARG A 64 19.32 -34.65 18.19
C ARG A 64 20.49 -33.76 18.61
N VAL A 65 20.17 -32.62 19.21
CA VAL A 65 21.15 -31.70 19.78
C VAL A 65 21.45 -32.12 21.22
N THR A 66 22.73 -32.26 21.59
CA THR A 66 23.14 -32.57 22.96
C THR A 66 23.02 -31.34 23.87
N ALA A 67 22.86 -31.55 25.18
CA ALA A 67 22.64 -30.48 26.14
C ALA A 67 23.79 -29.45 26.21
N GLU A 68 25.02 -29.87 25.89
CA GLU A 68 26.20 -28.99 25.82
C GLU A 68 26.14 -28.05 24.60
N MET A 69 25.45 -28.46 23.54
CA MET A 69 25.30 -27.68 22.31
C MET A 69 24.05 -26.79 22.31
N ALA A 70 23.06 -27.10 23.16
CA ALA A 70 21.83 -26.33 23.34
C ALA A 70 22.00 -24.81 23.53
N PRO A 71 22.97 -24.28 24.31
CA PRO A 71 23.13 -22.83 24.48
C PRO A 71 23.52 -22.09 23.19
N ASN A 72 23.97 -22.80 22.15
CA ASN A 72 24.35 -22.19 20.88
C ASN A 72 23.15 -21.99 19.91
N PHE A 73 21.95 -22.44 20.28
CA PHE A 73 20.76 -22.37 19.44
C PHE A 73 19.70 -21.43 20.01
N ALA A 74 19.30 -20.43 19.20
CA ALA A 74 18.19 -19.55 19.50
C ALA A 74 16.95 -19.97 18.69
N VAL A 75 15.92 -20.47 19.36
CA VAL A 75 14.66 -20.88 18.74
C VAL A 75 13.63 -19.77 18.89
N LYS A 76 12.97 -19.39 17.79
CA LYS A 76 11.83 -18.46 17.79
C LYS A 76 10.64 -19.10 17.05
N PRO A 77 9.40 -18.87 17.51
CA PRO A 77 8.22 -19.39 16.84
C PRO A 77 8.07 -18.76 15.45
N VAL A 78 7.62 -19.56 14.49
CA VAL A 78 7.33 -19.09 13.13
C VAL A 78 6.09 -18.21 13.18
N ALA A 79 6.22 -16.98 12.68
CA ALA A 79 5.11 -16.05 12.55
C ALA A 79 5.05 -15.52 11.12
N GLN A 80 3.84 -15.35 10.60
CA GLN A 80 3.63 -14.66 9.34
C GLN A 80 3.65 -13.15 9.58
N ALA A 81 4.41 -12.42 8.78
CA ALA A 81 4.45 -10.97 8.81
C ALA A 81 4.32 -10.43 7.38
N GLN A 82 3.63 -9.30 7.24
CA GLN A 82 3.64 -8.56 5.97
C GLN A 82 4.94 -7.77 5.89
N ILE A 83 5.76 -8.12 4.91
CA ILE A 83 7.02 -7.42 4.62
C ILE A 83 6.75 -6.49 3.44
N ALA A 84 6.89 -5.20 3.67
CA ALA A 84 6.92 -4.20 2.61
C ALA A 84 8.37 -3.77 2.40
N LEU A 85 8.81 -3.72 1.14
CA LEU A 85 10.10 -3.13 0.80
C LEU A 85 9.98 -1.62 0.89
N LEU A 86 10.88 -0.99 1.66
CA LEU A 86 11.02 0.46 1.62
C LEU A 86 11.76 0.84 0.34
N GLN A 87 11.06 1.53 -0.56
CA GLN A 87 11.65 2.05 -1.78
C GLN A 87 11.69 3.57 -1.71
N GLU A 88 12.90 4.12 -1.76
CA GLU A 88 13.12 5.57 -1.87
C GLU A 88 13.08 5.97 -3.34
N VAL A 89 12.22 6.92 -3.69
CA VAL A 89 12.08 7.45 -5.05
C VAL A 89 12.36 8.94 -5.01
N SER A 90 13.27 9.40 -5.87
CA SER A 90 13.50 10.82 -6.07
C SER A 90 12.35 11.41 -6.88
N GLY A 91 11.77 12.50 -6.38
CA GLY A 91 10.75 13.28 -7.07
C GLY A 91 11.31 14.64 -7.49
N ARG A 92 10.75 15.21 -8.56
CA ARG A 92 11.00 16.60 -8.95
C ARG A 92 9.74 17.44 -8.73
N ILE A 93 9.93 18.66 -8.25
CA ILE A 93 8.86 19.66 -8.19
C ILE A 93 8.80 20.34 -9.55
N GLU A 94 7.67 20.22 -10.22
CA GLU A 94 7.39 20.89 -11.48
C GLU A 94 6.18 21.81 -11.33
N ALA A 95 6.08 22.78 -12.24
CA ALA A 95 4.93 23.66 -12.27
C ALA A 95 3.69 22.83 -12.62
N ASN A 96 2.56 23.15 -11.98
CA ASN A 96 1.29 22.52 -12.32
C ASN A 96 0.91 22.91 -13.76
N GLU A 97 0.98 21.96 -14.69
CA GLU A 97 0.71 22.20 -16.12
C GLU A 97 -0.69 22.80 -16.37
N ARG A 98 -1.65 22.56 -15.47
CA ARG A 98 -3.00 23.15 -15.55
C ARG A 98 -3.08 24.62 -15.13
N GLN A 99 -2.02 25.15 -14.53
CA GLN A 99 -1.91 26.53 -14.06
C GLN A 99 -0.79 27.31 -14.78
N VAL A 100 -0.19 26.72 -15.81
CA VAL A 100 0.78 27.40 -16.68
C VAL A 100 0.08 27.79 -17.97
N THR A 101 0.23 29.04 -18.38
CA THR A 101 -0.29 29.53 -19.66
C THR A 101 0.74 30.45 -20.29
N ARG A 102 1.00 30.25 -21.59
CA ARG A 102 1.84 31.13 -22.39
C ARG A 102 0.95 32.21 -22.99
N ILE A 103 1.23 33.47 -22.68
CA ILE A 103 0.46 34.60 -23.19
C ILE A 103 1.13 35.10 -24.48
N GLY A 104 0.37 35.11 -25.57
CA GLY A 104 0.77 35.69 -26.86
C GLY A 104 -0.06 36.94 -27.20
N ALA A 105 0.45 37.77 -28.10
CA ALA A 105 -0.31 38.91 -28.62
C ALA A 105 -1.46 38.42 -29.52
N ALA A 106 -2.65 39.02 -29.38
CA ALA A 106 -3.82 38.66 -30.18
C ALA A 106 -3.73 39.12 -31.65
N ALA A 107 -2.93 40.16 -31.93
CA ALA A 107 -2.68 40.69 -33.26
C ALA A 107 -1.19 41.00 -33.42
N THR A 108 -0.71 40.99 -34.66
CA THR A 108 0.66 41.35 -35.00
C THR A 108 0.90 42.83 -34.78
N GLY A 109 2.08 43.18 -34.27
CA GLY A 109 2.41 44.57 -33.96
C GLY A 109 3.77 44.74 -33.32
N ARG A 110 4.09 45.99 -32.97
CA ARG A 110 5.33 46.38 -32.28
C ARG A 110 5.06 46.54 -30.79
N VAL A 111 5.90 45.95 -29.95
CA VAL A 111 5.86 46.19 -28.49
C VAL A 111 6.28 47.64 -28.22
N THR A 112 5.43 48.41 -27.57
CA THR A 112 5.72 49.82 -27.21
C THR A 112 6.27 49.94 -25.81
N GLU A 113 5.75 49.13 -24.88
CA GLU A 113 6.12 49.16 -23.46
C GLU A 113 6.07 47.75 -22.88
N VAL A 114 7.00 47.44 -21.96
CA VAL A 114 7.00 46.24 -21.14
C VAL A 114 6.87 46.70 -19.69
N LEU A 115 5.86 46.20 -18.97
CA LEU A 115 5.47 46.68 -17.64
C LEU A 115 5.85 45.71 -16.51
N VAL A 116 6.28 44.50 -16.86
CA VAL A 116 6.58 43.41 -15.93
C VAL A 116 7.82 42.66 -16.40
N GLU A 117 8.70 42.30 -15.47
CA GLU A 117 9.93 41.54 -15.75
C GLU A 117 9.83 40.06 -15.32
N VAL A 118 10.81 39.28 -15.74
CA VAL A 118 10.87 37.84 -15.42
C VAL A 118 11.15 37.67 -13.93
N GLY A 119 10.27 36.95 -13.24
CA GLY A 119 10.37 36.69 -11.80
C GLY A 119 9.36 37.48 -10.97
N ASP A 120 8.71 38.48 -11.56
CA ASP A 120 7.68 39.27 -10.89
C ASP A 120 6.42 38.44 -10.62
N ARG A 121 5.79 38.71 -9.48
CA ARG A 121 4.47 38.14 -9.15
C ARG A 121 3.38 38.99 -9.80
N VAL A 122 2.60 38.34 -10.66
CA VAL A 122 1.46 38.98 -11.35
C VAL A 122 0.12 38.43 -10.87
N ARG A 123 -0.94 39.22 -11.07
CA ARG A 123 -2.33 38.80 -10.81
C ARG A 123 -3.10 38.67 -12.13
N ALA A 124 -4.19 37.90 -12.10
CA ALA A 124 -5.09 37.81 -13.24
C ALA A 124 -5.62 39.21 -13.63
N GLY A 125 -5.58 39.53 -14.91
CA GLY A 125 -5.98 40.84 -15.45
C GLY A 125 -4.92 41.93 -15.38
N GLN A 126 -3.74 41.66 -14.81
CA GLN A 126 -2.64 42.62 -14.82
C GLN A 126 -2.04 42.78 -16.23
N VAL A 127 -1.81 44.03 -16.65
CA VAL A 127 -1.20 44.33 -17.94
C VAL A 127 0.29 44.02 -17.88
N LEU A 128 0.75 43.15 -18.80
CA LEU A 128 2.16 42.73 -18.87
C LEU A 128 2.98 43.58 -19.84
N ALA A 129 2.40 43.92 -20.99
CA ALA A 129 3.03 44.71 -22.04
C ALA A 129 1.97 45.43 -22.90
N ARG A 130 2.38 46.49 -23.59
CA ARG A 130 1.56 47.18 -24.59
C ARG A 130 2.11 46.94 -25.99
N VAL A 131 1.22 46.66 -26.94
CA VAL A 131 1.57 46.38 -28.34
C VAL A 131 0.73 47.29 -29.24
N ALA A 132 1.39 47.98 -30.17
CA ALA A 132 0.75 48.75 -31.22
C ALA A 132 0.65 47.92 -32.50
N SER A 133 -0.58 47.70 -33.00
CA SER A 133 -0.84 46.93 -34.23
C SER A 133 -1.26 47.86 -35.38
N PRO A 134 -0.44 48.03 -36.42
CA PRO A 134 -0.82 48.77 -37.63
C PRO A 134 -1.98 48.11 -38.38
N GLU A 135 -2.02 46.78 -38.40
CA GLU A 135 -3.05 45.96 -39.05
C GLU A 135 -4.44 46.22 -38.44
N LEU A 136 -4.54 46.35 -37.12
CA LEU A 136 -5.82 46.70 -36.48
C LEU A 136 -6.29 48.10 -36.89
N THR A 137 -5.37 49.07 -36.99
CA THR A 137 -5.71 50.44 -37.40
C THR A 137 -6.24 50.48 -38.84
N THR A 138 -5.60 49.76 -39.76
CA THR A 138 -6.06 49.70 -41.16
C THR A 138 -7.42 49.01 -41.28
N ALA A 139 -7.63 47.91 -40.56
CA ALA A 139 -8.90 47.19 -40.51
C ALA A 139 -10.04 48.05 -39.95
N GLN A 140 -9.81 48.79 -38.86
CA GLN A 140 -10.80 49.69 -38.27
C GLN A 140 -11.15 50.84 -39.22
N LEU A 141 -10.18 51.44 -39.88
CA LEU A 141 -10.44 52.49 -40.87
C LEU A 141 -11.22 51.95 -42.08
N ALA A 142 -10.94 50.73 -42.53
CA ALA A 142 -11.71 50.08 -43.58
C ALA A 142 -13.17 49.85 -43.16
N TYR A 143 -13.38 49.33 -41.94
CA TYR A 143 -14.72 49.15 -41.37
C TYR A 143 -15.51 50.46 -41.30
N LEU A 144 -14.89 51.53 -40.81
CA LEU A 144 -15.55 52.83 -40.69
C LEU A 144 -15.98 53.40 -42.06
N ARG A 145 -15.15 53.24 -43.09
CA ARG A 145 -15.48 53.68 -44.46
C ARG A 145 -16.62 52.86 -45.07
N ALA A 146 -16.60 51.54 -44.87
CA ALA A 146 -17.65 50.66 -45.36
C ALA A 146 -18.99 50.93 -44.66
N HIS A 147 -18.95 51.13 -43.34
CA HIS A 147 -20.14 51.49 -42.57
C HIS A 147 -20.71 52.83 -43.02
N SER A 148 -19.88 53.87 -43.20
CA SER A 148 -20.38 55.17 -43.68
C SER A 148 -21.00 55.07 -45.08
N ALA A 149 -20.39 54.30 -45.98
CA ALA A 149 -20.92 54.09 -47.32
C ALA A 149 -22.27 53.35 -47.29
N ALA A 150 -22.42 52.36 -46.42
CA ALA A 150 -23.66 51.60 -46.27
C ALA A 150 -24.80 52.40 -45.63
N THR A 151 -24.51 53.31 -44.69
CA THR A 151 -25.52 54.17 -44.07
C THR A 151 -25.97 55.34 -44.94
N LEU A 152 -25.18 55.71 -45.96
CA LEU A 152 -25.48 56.80 -46.90
C LEU A 152 -26.17 56.30 -48.18
N ALA A 153 -26.25 54.98 -48.39
CA ALA A 153 -26.95 54.33 -49.50
C ALA A 153 -28.39 53.96 -49.09
#